data_AF-X0H1P6-F1
#
_entry.id   AF-X0H1P6-F1
#
_cell.length_a   1.000
_cell.length_b   1.000
_cell.length_c   1.000
_cell.angle_alpha   90.00
_cell.angle_beta   90.00
_cell.angle_gamma   90.00
#
_symmetry.space_group_name_H-M   'P 1'
#
loop_
_entity.id
_entity.type
_entity.pdbx_description
1 polymer ?
#
loop_
_entity_poly.entity_id
_entity_poly.type
_entity_poly.pdbx_seq_one_letter_code
_entity_poly.pdbx_strand_id
1 'polypeptide(L)'
;MSLHAFIRVYFQTRYVMIEEHSLQTLISISQHETFGPAVRALGFCTEHLLEMDDEQSRDFFAFLEAGWGRGYPCEDEFEEEFEDESDEDLEMEEDDKEDFYDRMYRERLDDQKTFLLGHDIIYLAQAMTGLPNCKTLILTDARIPWGASRLKREVGSELSRGFHPDNVEDEQFVQRILQVMLSAVAKSELPVEKLTSTLVM
;
A
#
# COMPACT_ATOMS: atom_id res chain seq x y z
N MET A 1 -8.28 1.95 -25.95
CA MET A 1 -6.82 1.91 -25.73
C MET A 1 -6.27 0.57 -26.23
N SER A 2 -5.05 0.49 -26.79
CA SER A 2 -4.46 -0.79 -27.23
C SER A 2 -3.86 -1.57 -26.05
N LEU A 3 -3.71 -2.90 -26.19
CA LEU A 3 -3.11 -3.74 -25.14
C LEU A 3 -1.69 -3.27 -24.76
N HIS A 4 -0.88 -2.90 -25.75
CA HIS A 4 0.47 -2.38 -25.49
C HIS A 4 0.44 -1.06 -24.72
N ALA A 5 -0.48 -0.16 -25.05
CA ALA A 5 -0.65 1.09 -24.30
C ALA A 5 -1.14 0.83 -22.87
N PHE A 6 -2.09 -0.09 -22.69
CA PHE A 6 -2.59 -0.51 -21.37
C PHE A 6 -1.48 -1.10 -20.50
N ILE A 7 -0.70 -2.05 -21.02
CA ILE A 7 0.42 -2.66 -20.28
C ILE A 7 1.44 -1.60 -19.87
N ARG A 8 1.77 -0.67 -20.78
CA ARG A 8 2.73 0.39 -20.50
C ARG A 8 2.27 1.31 -19.38
N VAL A 9 0.98 1.67 -19.35
CA VAL A 9 0.41 2.58 -18.36
C VAL A 9 0.24 1.88 -17.01
N TYR A 10 -0.32 0.67 -16.99
CA TYR A 10 -0.79 0.03 -15.75
C TYR A 10 0.13 -1.06 -15.19
N PHE A 11 1.09 -1.58 -15.97
CA PHE A 11 1.89 -2.74 -15.56
C PHE A 11 3.40 -2.53 -15.62
N GLN A 12 3.89 -1.55 -16.38
CA GLN A 12 5.33 -1.33 -16.48
C GLN A 12 5.96 -0.94 -15.13
N THR A 13 5.28 -0.07 -14.38
CA THR A 13 5.62 0.27 -13.00
C THR A 13 4.41 -0.06 -12.14
N ARG A 14 4.61 -0.82 -11.06
CA ARG A 14 3.53 -1.17 -10.12
C ARG A 14 3.87 -0.64 -8.74
N TYR A 15 2.95 0.13 -8.16
CA TYR A 15 3.02 0.59 -6.79
C TYR A 15 2.18 -0.31 -5.89
N VAL A 16 2.80 -0.85 -4.84
CA VAL A 16 2.20 -1.79 -3.89
C VAL A 16 2.52 -1.34 -2.47
N MET A 17 1.62 -1.64 -1.54
CA MET A 17 1.88 -1.53 -0.11
C MET A 17 2.23 -2.91 0.46
N ILE A 18 2.96 -2.94 1.60
CA ILE A 18 3.27 -4.18 2.33
C ILE A 18 2.04 -4.58 3.17
N GLU A 19 1.04 -5.07 2.46
CA GLU A 19 -0.23 -5.57 2.98
C GLU A 19 -0.62 -6.84 2.22
N GLU A 20 -1.33 -7.74 2.89
CA GLU A 20 -1.58 -9.09 2.39
C GLU A 20 -2.27 -9.08 1.02
N HIS A 21 -3.39 -8.37 0.88
CA HIS A 21 -4.16 -8.35 -0.36
C HIS A 21 -3.40 -7.68 -1.52
N SER A 22 -2.70 -6.58 -1.23
CA SER A 22 -1.80 -5.91 -2.16
C SER A 22 -0.76 -6.88 -2.73
N LEU A 23 -0.11 -7.68 -1.88
CA LEU A 23 0.89 -8.66 -2.33
C LEU A 23 0.28 -9.91 -2.98
N GLN A 24 -0.91 -10.38 -2.55
CA GLN A 24 -1.66 -11.43 -3.26
C GLN A 24 -2.00 -11.01 -4.69
N THR A 25 -2.39 -9.75 -4.86
CA THR A 25 -2.67 -9.21 -6.19
C THR A 25 -1.40 -9.14 -7.03
N LEU A 26 -0.26 -8.74 -6.44
CA LEU A 26 1.02 -8.77 -7.13
C LEU A 26 1.44 -10.19 -7.54
N ILE A 27 1.20 -11.20 -6.70
CA ILE A 27 1.41 -12.62 -7.04
C ILE A 27 0.55 -13.01 -8.24
N SER A 28 -0.72 -12.60 -8.26
CA SER A 28 -1.64 -12.88 -9.37
C SER A 28 -1.15 -12.25 -10.69
N ILE A 29 -0.63 -11.02 -10.62
CA ILE A 29 0.01 -10.36 -11.77
C ILE A 29 1.25 -11.12 -12.23
N SER A 30 2.11 -11.51 -11.30
CA SER A 30 3.41 -12.12 -11.62
C SER A 30 3.26 -13.49 -12.27
N GLN A 31 2.17 -14.20 -11.98
CA GLN A 31 1.84 -15.48 -12.60
C GLN A 31 1.20 -15.33 -14.00
N HIS A 32 0.75 -14.13 -14.37
CA HIS A 32 0.09 -13.91 -15.66
C HIS A 32 1.12 -13.79 -16.81
N GLU A 33 0.96 -14.61 -17.86
CA GLU A 33 1.90 -14.74 -18.98
C GLU A 33 2.26 -13.42 -19.67
N THR A 34 1.30 -12.48 -19.70
CA THR A 34 1.50 -11.17 -20.35
C THR A 34 1.93 -10.08 -19.36
N PHE A 35 1.45 -10.13 -18.11
CA PHE A 35 1.60 -8.99 -17.19
C PHE A 35 2.83 -9.11 -16.30
N GLY A 36 3.15 -10.31 -15.80
CA GLY A 36 4.36 -10.55 -15.03
C GLY A 36 5.62 -10.12 -15.78
N PRO A 37 5.83 -10.60 -17.03
CA PRO A 37 6.96 -10.15 -17.85
C PRO A 37 6.89 -8.69 -18.30
N ALA A 38 5.78 -7.97 -18.11
CA ALA A 38 5.68 -6.56 -18.44
C ALA A 38 6.19 -5.63 -17.34
N VAL A 39 6.19 -6.08 -16.08
CA VAL A 39 6.70 -5.30 -14.96
C VAL A 39 8.20 -5.03 -15.14
N ARG A 40 8.59 -3.77 -15.00
CA ARG A 40 9.98 -3.29 -15.08
C ARG A 40 10.44 -2.66 -13.77
N ALA A 41 9.50 -2.06 -13.04
CA ALA A 41 9.74 -1.44 -11.75
C ALA A 41 8.64 -1.78 -10.73
N LEU A 42 9.06 -2.02 -9.49
CA LEU A 42 8.16 -2.12 -8.33
C LEU A 42 8.39 -0.95 -7.39
N GLY A 43 7.34 -0.20 -7.11
CA GLY A 43 7.28 0.80 -6.06
C GLY A 43 6.65 0.23 -4.81
N PHE A 44 7.31 0.41 -3.68
CA PHE A 44 6.86 0.07 -2.35
C PHE A 44 6.46 1.37 -1.67
N CYS A 45 5.16 1.49 -1.43
CA CYS A 45 4.62 2.65 -0.78
C CYS A 45 4.56 2.47 0.73
N THR A 46 4.65 3.58 1.47
CA THR A 46 4.80 3.60 2.92
C THR A 46 3.48 3.63 3.68
N GLU A 47 2.36 3.44 2.99
CA GLU A 47 1.02 3.40 3.57
C GLU A 47 0.88 2.27 4.59
N HIS A 48 0.41 2.62 5.78
CA HIS A 48 0.18 1.67 6.87
C HIS A 48 -0.79 2.20 7.92
N LEU A 49 -1.27 1.29 8.74
CA LEU A 49 -2.05 1.58 9.95
C LEU A 49 -1.09 1.78 11.12
N LEU A 50 -1.38 2.78 11.96
CA LEU A 50 -0.66 3.09 13.20
C LEU A 50 -1.42 2.56 14.41
N GLU A 51 -0.69 2.20 15.46
CA GLU A 51 -1.25 1.98 16.78
C GLU A 51 -1.51 3.33 17.45
N MET A 52 -2.78 3.74 17.48
CA MET A 52 -3.17 5.00 18.11
C MET A 52 -3.69 4.71 19.52
N ASP A 53 -3.27 5.52 20.48
CA ASP A 53 -4.02 5.66 21.73
C ASP A 53 -5.29 6.53 21.50
N ASP A 54 -6.22 6.53 22.46
CA ASP A 54 -7.50 7.23 22.32
C ASP A 54 -7.35 8.74 22.05
N GLU A 55 -6.24 9.35 22.47
CA GLU A 55 -5.97 10.79 22.30
C GLU A 55 -5.37 11.07 20.91
N GLN A 56 -4.41 10.25 20.47
CA GLN A 56 -3.81 10.27 19.13
C GLN A 56 -4.82 9.91 18.05
N SER A 57 -5.76 9.01 18.34
CA SER A 57 -6.85 8.66 17.45
C SER A 57 -7.67 9.90 17.10
N ARG A 58 -8.17 10.64 18.11
CA ARG A 58 -8.97 11.85 17.90
C ARG A 58 -8.21 12.94 17.14
N ASP A 59 -6.94 13.15 17.47
CA ASP A 59 -6.10 14.15 16.80
C ASP A 59 -5.76 13.75 15.36
N PHE A 60 -5.53 12.46 15.10
CA PHE A 60 -5.30 11.93 13.76
C PHE A 60 -6.55 12.03 12.89
N PHE A 61 -7.71 11.61 13.40
CA PHE A 61 -8.98 11.76 12.69
C PHE A 61 -9.30 13.22 12.40
N ALA A 62 -9.07 14.13 13.36
CA ALA A 62 -9.21 15.57 13.13
C ALA A 62 -8.19 16.10 12.09
N PHE A 63 -6.95 15.60 12.09
CA PHE A 63 -5.92 15.94 11.11
C PHE A 63 -6.30 15.48 9.68
N LEU A 64 -6.87 14.28 9.56
CA LEU A 64 -7.36 13.74 8.29
C LEU A 64 -8.60 14.48 7.79
N GLU A 65 -9.58 14.73 8.65
CA GLU A 65 -10.78 15.51 8.32
C GLU A 65 -10.44 16.94 7.88
N ALA A 66 -9.41 17.53 8.48
CA ALA A 66 -8.89 18.84 8.09
C ALA A 66 -8.11 18.83 6.75
N GLY A 67 -7.98 17.67 6.10
CA GLY A 67 -7.44 17.53 4.75
C GLY A 67 -5.90 17.44 4.68
N TRP A 68 -5.21 17.38 5.81
CA TRP A 68 -3.74 17.37 5.87
C TRP A 68 -3.14 15.97 5.65
N GLY A 69 -3.97 14.92 5.60
CA GLY A 69 -3.61 13.57 5.13
C GLY A 69 -3.72 13.38 3.61
N ARG A 70 -4.34 14.31 2.85
CA ARG A 70 -4.29 14.27 1.39
C ARG A 70 -2.89 14.60 0.93
N GLY A 71 -2.25 13.67 0.26
CA GLY A 71 -0.97 13.94 -0.41
C GLY A 71 -1.22 14.96 -1.47
N TYR A 72 -0.15 15.60 -1.95
CA TYR A 72 -0.28 16.29 -3.23
C TYR A 72 -0.80 15.27 -4.25
N PRO A 73 -1.97 15.51 -4.88
CA PRO A 73 -2.47 14.60 -5.91
C PRO A 73 -1.38 14.51 -6.97
N CYS A 74 -0.89 13.30 -7.23
CA CYS A 74 0.06 13.09 -8.29
C CYS A 74 -0.69 13.36 -9.61
N GLU A 75 -0.20 14.27 -10.46
CA GLU A 75 -0.92 14.69 -11.69
C GLU A 75 -1.22 13.55 -12.69
N ASP A 76 -0.63 12.36 -12.49
CA ASP A 76 -0.90 11.14 -13.27
C ASP A 76 -1.86 10.15 -12.57
N GLU A 77 -2.47 10.54 -11.46
CA GLU A 77 -3.49 9.75 -10.76
C GLU A 77 -4.73 9.66 -11.65
N PHE A 78 -4.84 8.56 -12.39
CA PHE A 78 -6.14 7.93 -12.53
C PHE A 78 -6.50 7.40 -11.14
N GLU A 79 -7.04 8.27 -10.28
CA GLU A 79 -8.06 7.84 -9.34
C GLU A 79 -9.16 7.27 -10.24
N GLU A 80 -9.11 5.97 -10.56
CA GLU A 80 -10.36 5.27 -10.81
C GLU A 80 -11.10 5.33 -9.48
N GLU A 81 -11.77 6.45 -9.26
CA GLU A 81 -13.00 6.54 -8.50
C GLU A 81 -13.93 5.55 -9.20
N PHE A 82 -13.75 4.26 -8.91
CA PHE A 82 -14.85 3.33 -9.03
C PHE A 82 -15.87 3.84 -8.03
N GLU A 83 -16.74 4.72 -8.50
CA GLU A 83 -18.11 4.83 -8.01
C GLU A 83 -18.69 3.42 -8.15
N ASP A 84 -18.35 2.54 -7.21
CA ASP A 84 -19.15 1.36 -6.95
C ASP A 84 -20.46 1.96 -6.43
N GLU A 85 -21.49 1.99 -7.26
CA GLU A 85 -22.86 2.42 -6.95
C GLU A 85 -23.53 1.51 -5.88
N SER A 86 -22.76 0.93 -4.98
CA SER A 86 -23.20 0.11 -3.85
C SER A 86 -22.79 0.73 -2.52
N ASP A 87 -22.66 2.05 -2.44
CA ASP A 87 -22.90 2.79 -1.21
C ASP A 87 -24.41 2.64 -0.88
N GLU A 88 -24.82 1.43 -0.49
CA GLU A 88 -25.90 1.34 0.49
C GLU A 88 -25.32 1.97 1.74
N ASP A 89 -25.46 3.30 1.86
CA ASP A 89 -25.32 4.02 3.10
C ASP A 89 -26.13 3.24 4.13
N LEU A 90 -25.46 2.40 4.91
CA LEU A 90 -26.08 1.75 6.03
C LEU A 90 -26.51 2.91 6.93
N GLU A 91 -27.83 3.14 7.01
CA GLU A 91 -28.46 4.09 7.93
C GLU A 91 -28.23 3.56 9.37
N MET A 92 -26.98 3.66 9.82
CA MET A 92 -26.54 3.42 11.19
C MET A 92 -26.53 4.75 11.94
N GLU A 93 -26.80 4.70 13.24
CA GLU A 93 -26.60 5.85 14.12
C GLU A 93 -25.11 6.22 14.15
N GLU A 94 -24.78 7.50 14.34
CA GLU A 94 -23.38 7.97 14.30
C GLU A 94 -22.48 7.21 15.29
N ASP A 95 -23.00 6.94 16.50
CA ASP A 95 -22.30 6.16 17.53
C ASP A 95 -22.02 4.71 17.06
N ASP A 96 -22.98 4.07 16.37
CA ASP A 96 -22.81 2.71 15.84
C ASP A 96 -21.77 2.67 14.69
N LYS A 97 -21.65 3.76 13.92
CA LYS A 97 -20.64 3.90 12.85
C LYS A 97 -19.23 4.04 13.42
N GLU A 98 -19.06 4.86 14.45
CA GLU A 98 -17.76 5.04 15.12
C GLU A 98 -17.26 3.71 15.71
N ASP A 99 -18.10 3.01 16.46
CA ASP A 99 -17.79 1.70 17.04
C ASP A 99 -17.46 0.64 15.97
N PHE A 100 -18.13 0.70 14.81
CA PHE A 100 -17.85 -0.19 13.70
C PHE A 100 -16.46 0.04 13.10
N TYR A 101 -16.13 1.28 12.74
CA TYR A 101 -14.84 1.60 12.12
C TYR A 101 -13.67 1.44 13.08
N ASP A 102 -13.85 1.75 14.36
CA ASP A 102 -12.86 1.49 15.40
C ASP A 102 -12.52 0.00 15.51
N ARG A 103 -13.55 -0.87 15.46
CA ARG A 103 -13.35 -2.32 15.41
C ARG A 103 -12.61 -2.76 14.14
N MET A 104 -13.07 -2.28 12.98
CA MET A 104 -12.45 -2.63 11.69
C MET A 104 -11.00 -2.19 11.62
N TYR A 105 -10.68 -0.99 12.12
CA TYR A 105 -9.32 -0.46 12.19
C TYR A 105 -8.43 -1.36 13.04
N ARG A 106 -8.87 -1.73 14.26
CA ARG A 106 -8.09 -2.63 15.14
C ARG A 106 -7.87 -4.01 14.52
N GLU A 107 -8.90 -4.58 13.89
CA GLU A 107 -8.77 -5.86 13.18
C GLU A 107 -7.74 -5.78 12.06
N ARG A 108 -7.81 -4.76 11.20
CA ARG A 108 -6.84 -4.57 10.09
C ARG A 108 -5.43 -4.25 10.58
N LEU A 109 -5.29 -3.56 11.72
CA LEU A 109 -3.99 -3.32 12.35
C LEU A 109 -3.37 -4.63 12.87
N ASP A 110 -4.17 -5.51 13.47
CA ASP A 110 -3.70 -6.83 13.91
C ASP A 110 -3.31 -7.73 12.73
N ASP A 111 -4.09 -7.69 11.65
CA ASP A 111 -3.78 -8.37 10.39
C ASP A 111 -2.44 -7.86 9.82
N GLN A 112 -2.23 -6.54 9.78
CA GLN A 112 -0.96 -5.93 9.37
C GLN A 112 0.20 -6.43 10.24
N LYS A 113 0.07 -6.36 11.56
CA LYS A 113 1.11 -6.83 12.51
C LYS A 113 1.44 -8.29 12.29
N THR A 114 0.43 -9.15 12.15
CA THR A 114 0.60 -10.59 11.92
C THR A 114 1.26 -10.88 10.57
N PHE A 115 0.89 -10.15 9.52
CA PHE A 115 1.46 -10.30 8.20
C PHE A 115 2.95 -9.91 8.17
N LEU A 116 3.33 -8.87 8.92
CA LEU A 116 4.72 -8.43 9.08
C LEU A 116 5.60 -9.40 9.89
N LEU A 117 5.06 -10.48 10.47
CA LEU A 117 5.87 -11.52 11.14
C LEU A 117 6.62 -12.45 10.16
N GLY A 118 6.68 -12.10 8.87
CA GLY A 118 7.48 -12.78 7.86
C GLY A 118 6.68 -13.24 6.63
N HIS A 119 5.35 -13.16 6.67
CA HIS A 119 4.49 -13.46 5.53
C HIS A 119 4.72 -12.45 4.40
N ASP A 120 4.88 -11.18 4.74
CA ASP A 120 5.34 -10.11 3.85
C ASP A 120 6.55 -10.49 2.97
N ILE A 121 7.61 -11.05 3.56
CA ILE A 121 8.80 -11.50 2.84
C ILE A 121 8.48 -12.68 1.93
N ILE A 122 7.69 -13.64 2.39
CA ILE A 122 7.33 -14.84 1.62
C ILE A 122 6.51 -14.46 0.39
N TYR A 123 5.49 -13.63 0.59
CA TYR A 123 4.58 -13.19 -0.47
C TYR A 123 5.31 -12.34 -1.49
N LEU A 124 6.13 -11.39 -1.03
CA LEU A 124 6.90 -10.55 -1.93
C LEU A 124 7.93 -11.35 -2.72
N ALA A 125 8.64 -12.28 -2.07
CA ALA A 125 9.59 -13.14 -2.78
C ALA A 125 8.89 -14.00 -3.83
N GLN A 126 7.74 -14.60 -3.50
CA GLN A 126 6.92 -15.36 -4.44
C GLN A 126 6.48 -14.49 -5.63
N ALA A 127 5.97 -13.29 -5.38
CA ALA A 127 5.64 -12.35 -6.44
C ALA A 127 6.84 -12.07 -7.34
N MET A 128 7.99 -11.70 -6.77
CA MET A 128 9.21 -11.34 -7.49
C MET A 128 9.72 -12.45 -8.41
N THR A 129 9.59 -13.73 -8.04
CA THR A 129 10.00 -14.84 -8.93
C THR A 129 9.28 -14.84 -10.28
N GLY A 130 8.05 -14.32 -10.34
CA GLY A 130 7.27 -14.19 -11.58
C GLY A 130 7.51 -12.89 -12.36
N LEU A 131 8.47 -12.06 -11.95
CA LEU A 131 8.72 -10.73 -12.55
C LEU A 131 10.10 -10.65 -13.22
N PRO A 132 10.38 -11.47 -14.26
CA PRO A 132 11.73 -11.69 -14.78
C PRO A 132 12.42 -10.44 -15.34
N ASN A 133 11.64 -9.41 -15.66
CA ASN A 133 12.14 -8.17 -16.24
C ASN A 133 12.11 -6.99 -15.25
N CYS A 134 11.74 -7.23 -13.98
CA CYS A 134 11.75 -6.20 -12.96
C CYS A 134 13.19 -5.97 -12.49
N LYS A 135 13.72 -4.77 -12.79
CA LYS A 135 15.12 -4.40 -12.52
C LYS A 135 15.26 -3.20 -11.59
N THR A 136 14.15 -2.53 -11.29
CA THR A 136 14.13 -1.31 -10.47
C THR A 136 13.19 -1.51 -9.30
N LEU A 137 13.68 -1.25 -8.09
CA LEU A 137 12.84 -1.12 -6.91
C LEU A 137 12.82 0.35 -6.45
N ILE A 138 11.65 0.81 -6.03
CA ILE A 138 11.41 2.20 -5.62
C ILE A 138 10.79 2.16 -4.22
N LEU A 139 11.34 2.88 -3.26
CA LEU A 139 10.65 3.20 -2.00
C LEU A 139 10.02 4.59 -2.14
N THR A 140 8.72 4.77 -1.91
CA THR A 140 8.07 6.07 -2.12
C THR A 140 6.89 6.31 -1.20
N ASP A 141 6.54 7.57 -0.98
CA ASP A 141 5.29 8.03 -0.35
C ASP A 141 4.51 8.98 -1.28
N ALA A 142 5.00 9.18 -2.50
CA ALA A 142 4.47 10.13 -3.47
C ALA A 142 3.42 9.51 -4.41
N ARG A 143 3.03 8.25 -4.18
CA ARG A 143 2.14 7.48 -5.06
C ARG A 143 1.22 6.62 -4.21
N ILE A 144 -0.08 6.64 -4.53
CA ILE A 144 -1.06 5.78 -3.87
C ILE A 144 -0.87 4.32 -4.35
N PRO A 145 -0.58 3.36 -3.46
CA PRO A 145 -0.40 1.98 -3.84
C PRO A 145 -1.73 1.31 -4.13
N TRP A 146 -1.66 0.19 -4.86
CA TRP A 146 -2.83 -0.65 -4.97
C TRP A 146 -3.19 -1.27 -3.61
N GLY A 147 -4.47 -1.26 -3.28
CA GLY A 147 -4.97 -1.72 -1.98
C GLY A 147 -5.25 -0.60 -0.99
N ALA A 148 -4.66 0.60 -1.15
CA ALA A 148 -4.89 1.72 -0.23
C ALA A 148 -6.35 2.17 -0.19
N SER A 149 -6.99 2.40 -1.35
CA SER A 149 -8.39 2.86 -1.39
C SER A 149 -9.36 1.82 -0.82
N ARG A 150 -9.09 0.53 -1.02
CA ARG A 150 -9.86 -0.56 -0.41
C ARG A 150 -9.71 -0.52 1.11
N LEU A 151 -8.47 -0.47 1.62
CA LEU A 151 -8.21 -0.50 3.05
C LEU A 151 -8.78 0.74 3.74
N LYS A 152 -8.65 1.91 3.13
CA LYS A 152 -9.29 3.16 3.57
C LYS A 152 -10.80 3.00 3.72
N ARG A 153 -11.49 2.42 2.74
CA ARG A 153 -12.93 2.14 2.81
C ARG A 153 -13.28 1.16 3.93
N GLU A 154 -12.46 0.13 4.14
CA GLU A 154 -12.68 -0.88 5.18
C GLU A 154 -12.52 -0.31 6.59
N VAL A 155 -11.53 0.56 6.80
CA VAL A 155 -11.21 1.12 8.12
C VAL A 155 -11.86 2.49 8.40
N GLY A 156 -12.46 3.10 7.38
CA GLY A 156 -13.14 4.40 7.49
C GLY A 156 -12.20 5.60 7.65
N SER A 157 -10.89 5.41 7.54
CA SER A 157 -9.87 6.43 7.79
C SER A 157 -8.72 6.37 6.78
N GLU A 158 -8.00 7.48 6.62
CA GLU A 158 -6.79 7.49 5.80
C GLU A 158 -5.67 6.70 6.49
N LEU A 159 -4.80 6.11 5.67
CA LEU A 159 -3.61 5.43 6.15
C LEU A 159 -2.52 6.44 6.46
N SER A 160 -1.69 6.15 7.47
CA SER A 160 -0.42 6.88 7.64
C SER A 160 0.46 6.64 6.43
N ARG A 161 1.22 7.64 6.00
CA ARG A 161 2.23 7.48 4.95
C ARG A 161 3.41 8.41 5.18
N GLY A 162 4.51 8.04 4.55
CA GLY A 162 5.75 8.81 4.60
C GLY A 162 6.56 8.54 5.86
N PHE A 163 7.30 9.56 6.29
CA PHE A 163 8.14 9.52 7.47
C PHE A 163 7.83 10.77 8.29
N HIS A 164 7.11 10.63 9.40
CA HIS A 164 6.99 11.70 10.37
C HIS A 164 8.11 11.57 11.41
N PRO A 165 9.04 12.56 11.52
CA PRO A 165 10.23 12.45 12.38
C PRO A 165 9.92 12.20 13.86
N ASP A 166 8.73 12.61 14.30
CA ASP A 166 8.28 12.48 15.69
C ASP A 166 7.45 11.21 15.93
N ASN A 167 7.21 10.39 14.88
CA ASN A 167 6.48 9.14 14.95
C ASN A 167 7.43 7.94 14.78
N VAL A 168 7.73 7.28 15.89
CA VAL A 168 8.61 6.11 15.93
C VAL A 168 8.04 4.93 15.13
N GLU A 169 6.71 4.82 15.00
CA GLU A 169 6.08 3.74 14.25
C GLU A 169 6.28 3.90 12.74
N ASP A 170 6.17 5.12 12.21
CA ASP A 170 6.46 5.38 10.79
C ASP A 170 7.92 5.02 10.46
N GLU A 171 8.87 5.37 11.33
CA GLU A 171 10.28 4.98 11.17
C GLU A 171 10.42 3.45 11.14
N GLN A 172 9.84 2.75 12.12
CA GLN A 172 9.90 1.29 12.20
C GLN A 172 9.27 0.62 10.99
N PHE A 173 8.16 1.16 10.48
CA PHE A 173 7.48 0.63 9.31
C PHE A 173 8.32 0.82 8.05
N VAL A 174 8.89 2.01 7.82
CA VAL A 174 9.80 2.25 6.68
C VAL A 174 11.04 1.34 6.76
N GLN A 175 11.62 1.17 7.95
CA GLN A 175 12.71 0.22 8.16
C GLN A 175 12.26 -1.22 7.81
N ARG A 176 11.04 -1.61 8.19
CA ARG A 176 10.48 -2.91 7.85
C ARG A 176 10.31 -3.08 6.35
N ILE A 177 9.78 -2.11 5.61
CA ILE A 177 9.66 -2.16 4.15
C ILE A 177 11.04 -2.42 3.52
N LEU A 178 12.06 -1.68 3.93
CA LEU A 178 13.43 -1.87 3.42
C LEU A 178 13.96 -3.28 3.70
N GLN A 179 13.76 -3.79 4.91
CA GLN A 179 14.15 -5.16 5.28
C GLN A 179 13.43 -6.19 4.41
N VAL A 180 12.13 -6.01 4.18
CA VAL A 180 11.29 -6.92 3.38
C VAL A 180 11.72 -6.91 1.93
N MET A 181 11.91 -5.72 1.34
CA MET A 181 12.40 -5.55 -0.03
C MET A 181 13.71 -6.30 -0.25
N LEU A 182 14.72 -6.04 0.59
CA LEU A 182 16.04 -6.64 0.45
C LEU A 182 16.02 -8.16 0.69
N SER A 183 15.26 -8.61 1.69
CA SER A 183 15.11 -10.04 1.99
C SER A 183 14.39 -10.79 0.88
N ALA A 184 13.35 -10.18 0.29
CA ALA A 184 12.61 -10.77 -0.81
C ALA A 184 13.44 -10.83 -2.11
N VAL A 185 14.25 -9.81 -2.40
CA VAL A 185 15.20 -9.84 -3.52
C VAL A 185 16.20 -10.98 -3.34
N ALA A 186 16.79 -11.10 -2.16
CA ALA A 186 17.75 -12.16 -1.87
C ALA A 186 17.13 -13.57 -2.02
N LYS A 187 15.85 -13.74 -1.66
CA LYS A 187 15.13 -15.02 -1.80
C LYS A 187 14.64 -15.33 -3.21
N SER A 188 14.29 -14.31 -4.00
CA SER A 188 13.70 -14.48 -5.33
C SER A 188 14.73 -14.52 -6.47
N GLU A 189 16.00 -14.22 -6.17
CA GLU A 189 17.08 -14.07 -7.16
C GLU A 189 16.75 -13.04 -8.26
N LEU A 190 15.89 -12.07 -7.93
CA LEU A 190 15.49 -11.03 -8.87
C LEU A 190 16.71 -10.17 -9.28
N PRO A 191 16.96 -9.95 -10.57
CA PRO A 191 18.15 -9.24 -11.05
C PRO A 191 17.96 -7.72 -10.92
N VAL A 192 17.86 -7.23 -9.69
CA VAL A 192 17.69 -5.81 -9.39
C VAL A 192 18.99 -5.07 -9.75
N GLU A 193 18.88 -4.09 -10.64
CA GLU A 193 19.98 -3.24 -11.08
C GLU A 193 19.95 -1.87 -10.39
N LYS A 194 18.77 -1.44 -9.92
CA LYS A 194 18.56 -0.10 -9.37
C LYS A 194 17.62 -0.13 -8.16
N LEU A 195 18.04 0.55 -7.09
CA LEU A 195 17.21 0.89 -5.94
C LEU A 195 17.14 2.42 -5.84
N THR A 196 15.95 2.99 -5.76
CA THR A 196 15.73 4.44 -5.60
C THR A 196 14.74 4.72 -4.50
N SER A 197 14.84 5.91 -3.88
CA SER A 197 13.82 6.43 -2.98
C SER A 197 13.22 7.74 -3.52
N THR A 198 11.95 7.96 -3.24
CA THR A 198 11.23 9.22 -3.46
C THR A 198 10.30 9.40 -2.28
N LEU A 199 10.91 9.79 -1.16
CA LEU A 199 10.23 10.15 0.09
C LEU A 199 10.15 11.67 0.15
N VAL A 200 8.94 12.20 0.28
CA VAL A 200 8.68 13.63 0.42
C VAL A 200 8.67 13.93 1.92
N MET A 201 9.74 14.58 2.40
CA MET A 201 9.82 15.12 3.77
C MET A 201 9.01 16.41 3.91
#